data_AF-A0A949Z1W7-F1
#
_entry.id   AF-A0A949Z1W7-F1
#
_cell.length_a   1.000
_cell.length_b   1.000
_cell.length_c   1.000
_cell.angle_alpha   90.00
_cell.angle_beta   90.00
_cell.angle_gamma   90.00
#
_symmetry.space_group_name_H-M   'P 1'
#
loop_
_entity.id
_entity.type
_entity.pdbx_description
1 polymer ?
#
loop_
_entity_poly.entity_id
_entity_poly.type
_entity_poly.pdbx_seq_one_letter_code
_entity_poly.pdbx_strand_id
1 'polypeptide(L)'
;MSPVIITLLVLIGVGLLLAVWLMGIYNGLVVARNRFKNAFAQIDVQLKRRYELIPNLVEAVKGYMGHERETLDAVIRARNSAMAADQKVAANPSDPAAMREFNQAETQLGGTLGRLFALSE
;
A
#
# COMPACT_ATOMS: atom_id res chain seq x y z
N MET A 1 26.23 49.50 24.07
CA MET A 1 26.61 48.48 23.07
C MET A 1 26.53 49.11 21.69
N SER A 2 27.49 48.87 20.80
CA SER A 2 27.46 49.45 19.45
C SER A 2 26.22 48.94 18.68
N PRO A 3 25.52 49.80 17.91
CA PRO A 3 24.35 49.39 17.10
C PRO A 3 24.69 48.23 16.14
N VAL A 4 25.94 48.12 15.70
CA VAL A 4 26.42 47.00 14.86
C VAL A 4 26.29 45.65 15.56
N ILE A 5 26.60 45.59 16.87
CA ILE A 5 26.50 44.36 17.67
C ILE A 5 25.04 43.93 17.80
N ILE A 6 24.13 44.88 17.98
CA ILE A 6 22.68 44.61 18.08
C ILE A 6 22.16 44.03 16.77
N THR A 7 22.50 44.62 15.61
CA THR A 7 22.08 44.12 14.30
C THR A 7 22.58 42.70 14.03
N LEU A 8 23.83 42.39 14.38
CA LEU A 8 24.40 41.04 14.23
C LEU A 8 23.67 40.01 15.11
N LEU A 9 23.35 40.35 16.35
CA LEU A 9 22.60 39.47 17.25
C LEU A 9 21.19 39.18 16.74
N VAL A 10 20.50 40.19 16.18
CA VAL A 10 19.18 40.01 15.58
C VAL A 10 19.25 39.07 14.37
N LEU A 11 20.23 39.26 13.48
CA LEU A 11 20.41 38.39 12.32
C LEU A 11 20.72 36.94 12.72
N ILE A 12 21.57 36.73 13.72
CA ILE A 12 21.86 35.39 14.26
C ILE A 12 20.59 34.78 14.88
N GLY A 13 19.83 35.55 15.65
CA GLY A 13 18.57 35.10 16.24
C GLY A 13 17.56 34.65 15.19
N VAL A 14 17.37 35.44 14.13
CA VAL A 14 16.49 35.09 13.00
C VAL A 14 17.00 33.84 12.28
N GLY A 15 18.31 33.75 12.03
CA GLY A 15 18.92 32.57 11.40
C GLY A 15 18.71 31.29 12.21
N LEU A 16 18.87 31.37 13.54
CA LEU A 16 18.60 30.24 14.44
C LEU A 16 17.13 29.81 14.43
N LEU A 17 16.20 30.78 14.45
CA LEU A 17 14.77 30.48 14.37
C LEU A 17 14.40 29.78 13.05
N LEU A 18 14.93 30.24 11.92
CA LEU A 18 14.74 29.60 10.62
C LEU A 18 15.32 28.18 10.58
N ALA A 19 16.51 27.98 11.15
CA ALA A 19 17.15 26.67 11.22
C ALA A 19 16.31 25.66 12.03
N VAL A 20 15.80 26.07 13.20
CA VAL A 20 14.91 25.24 14.03
C VAL A 20 13.61 24.92 13.30
N TRP A 21 13.03 25.91 12.59
CA TRP A 21 11.81 25.71 11.82
C TRP A 21 11.98 24.70 10.67
N LEU A 22 13.06 24.80 9.90
CA LEU A 22 13.39 23.82 8.84
C LEU A 22 13.59 22.42 9.41
N MET A 23 14.29 22.31 10.54
CA MET A 23 14.49 21.03 11.22
C MET A 23 13.17 20.40 11.67
N GLY A 24 12.24 21.21 12.19
CA GLY A 24 10.90 20.77 12.56
C GLY A 24 10.12 20.19 11.38
N ILE A 25 10.14 20.88 10.23
CA ILE A 25 9.46 20.41 9.01
C ILE A 25 10.06 19.09 8.51
N TYR A 26 11.39 19.02 8.41
CA TYR A 26 12.07 17.83 7.93
C TYR A 26 11.74 16.61 8.81
N ASN A 27 11.83 16.76 10.13
CA ASN A 27 11.48 15.70 11.07
C ASN A 27 10.00 15.29 10.96
N GLY A 28 9.10 16.25 10.80
CA GLY A 28 7.67 15.98 10.58
C GLY A 28 7.41 15.14 9.33
N LEU A 29 8.08 15.48 8.21
CA LEU A 29 7.98 14.73 6.96
C LEU A 29 8.52 13.30 7.09
N VAL A 30 9.65 13.12 7.79
CA VAL A 30 10.22 11.78 8.04
C VAL A 30 9.27 10.93 8.87
N VAL A 31 8.68 11.50 9.94
CA VAL A 31 7.68 10.80 10.77
C VAL A 31 6.46 10.41 9.95
N ALA A 32 5.93 11.33 9.13
CA ALA A 32 4.78 11.05 8.27
C ALA A 32 5.08 9.92 7.27
N ARG A 33 6.28 9.94 6.65
CA ARG A 33 6.72 8.89 5.73
C ARG A 33 6.80 7.52 6.40
N ASN A 34 7.32 7.45 7.63
CA ASN A 34 7.39 6.20 8.37
C ASN A 34 6.01 5.70 8.80
N ARG A 35 5.12 6.60 9.25
CA ARG A 35 3.72 6.25 9.56
C ARG A 35 2.99 5.67 8.35
N PHE A 36 3.15 6.29 7.18
CA PHE A 36 2.60 5.79 5.92
C PHE A 36 3.09 4.37 5.60
N LYS A 37 4.40 4.13 5.65
CA LYS A 37 4.97 2.79 5.39
C LYS A 37 4.47 1.74 6.37
N ASN A 38 4.38 2.09 7.66
CA ASN A 38 3.88 1.18 8.69
C ASN A 38 2.39 0.84 8.49
N ALA A 39 1.57 1.83 8.13
CA ALA A 39 0.17 1.59 7.79
C ALA A 39 0.04 0.67 6.58
N PHE A 40 0.84 0.88 5.53
CA PHE A 40 0.84 0.00 4.37
C PHE A 40 1.27 -1.43 4.72
N ALA A 41 2.29 -1.62 5.55
CA ALA A 41 2.73 -2.94 5.99
C ALA A 41 1.62 -3.72 6.72
N GLN A 42 0.76 -3.02 7.48
CA GLN A 42 -0.41 -3.67 8.11
C GLN A 42 -1.43 -4.14 7.06
N ILE A 43 -1.63 -3.37 5.99
CA ILE A 43 -2.51 -3.73 4.87
C ILE A 43 -1.94 -4.94 4.12
N ASP A 44 -0.65 -4.94 3.81
CA ASP A 44 0.07 -6.05 3.15
C ASP A 44 -0.13 -7.38 3.88
N VAL A 45 -0.03 -7.40 5.21
CA VAL A 45 -0.31 -8.61 6.01
C VAL A 45 -1.75 -9.13 5.79
N GLN A 46 -2.73 -8.24 5.73
CA GLN A 46 -4.14 -8.64 5.50
C GLN A 46 -4.35 -9.14 4.07
N LEU A 47 -3.74 -8.49 3.08
CA LEU A 47 -3.82 -8.90 1.67
C LEU A 47 -3.20 -10.28 1.48
N LYS A 48 -2.02 -10.52 2.04
CA LYS A 48 -1.37 -11.85 2.05
C LYS A 48 -2.27 -12.93 2.60
N ARG A 49 -2.87 -12.70 3.78
CA ARG A 49 -3.82 -13.64 4.38
C ARG A 49 -5.01 -13.90 3.45
N ARG A 50 -5.56 -12.88 2.80
CA ARG A 50 -6.64 -13.04 1.83
C ARG A 50 -6.20 -13.91 0.64
N TYR A 51 -5.02 -13.68 0.08
CA TYR A 51 -4.49 -14.48 -1.03
C TYR A 51 -4.21 -15.93 -0.64
N GLU A 52 -3.77 -16.19 0.58
CA GLU A 52 -3.53 -17.53 1.12
C GLU A 52 -4.84 -18.32 1.33
N LEU A 53 -5.93 -17.63 1.63
CA LEU A 53 -7.24 -18.26 1.85
C LEU A 53 -8.01 -18.56 0.55
N ILE A 54 -7.74 -17.85 -0.55
CA ILE A 54 -8.44 -18.05 -1.83
C ILE A 54 -8.35 -19.50 -2.35
N PRO A 55 -7.17 -20.18 -2.35
CA PRO A 55 -7.10 -21.59 -2.75
C PRO A 55 -8.00 -22.50 -1.91
N ASN A 56 -8.08 -22.26 -0.60
CA ASN A 56 -8.96 -23.03 0.30
C ASN A 56 -10.44 -22.77 -0.01
N LEU A 57 -10.80 -21.52 -0.32
CA LEU A 57 -12.14 -21.17 -0.77
C LEU A 57 -12.47 -21.91 -2.08
N VAL A 58 -11.60 -21.82 -3.08
CA VAL A 58 -11.76 -22.47 -4.39
C VAL A 58 -11.96 -23.98 -4.22
N GLU A 59 -11.16 -24.66 -3.40
CA GLU A 59 -11.31 -26.10 -3.18
C GLU A 59 -12.64 -26.44 -2.48
N ALA A 60 -13.15 -25.58 -1.59
CA ALA A 60 -14.43 -25.78 -0.92
C ALA A 60 -15.61 -25.71 -1.91
N VAL A 61 -15.59 -24.76 -2.86
CA VAL A 61 -16.69 -24.59 -3.83
C VAL A 61 -16.56 -25.54 -5.04
N LYS A 62 -15.35 -26.00 -5.35
CA LYS A 62 -15.06 -26.90 -6.48
C LYS A 62 -15.88 -28.19 -6.46
N GLY A 63 -16.21 -28.73 -5.29
CA GLY A 63 -17.09 -29.88 -5.14
C GLY A 63 -18.54 -29.63 -5.57
N TYR A 64 -19.01 -28.39 -5.44
CA TYR A 64 -20.34 -27.94 -5.83
C TYR A 64 -20.39 -27.44 -7.28
N MET A 65 -19.26 -26.98 -7.81
CA MET A 65 -19.14 -26.37 -9.14
C MET A 65 -18.39 -27.25 -10.15
N GLY A 66 -18.64 -28.56 -10.15
CA GLY A 66 -17.82 -29.56 -10.86
C GLY A 66 -17.57 -29.37 -12.36
N HIS A 67 -18.32 -28.48 -13.03
CA HIS A 67 -18.18 -28.15 -14.45
C HIS A 67 -17.56 -26.76 -14.71
N GLU A 68 -17.32 -25.96 -13.66
CA GLU A 68 -16.86 -24.56 -13.74
C GLU A 68 -15.35 -24.41 -13.60
N ARG A 69 -14.58 -25.31 -14.23
CA ARG A 69 -13.11 -25.27 -14.18
C ARG A 69 -12.53 -23.95 -14.66
N GLU A 70 -13.07 -23.39 -15.74
CA GLU A 70 -12.60 -22.13 -16.32
C GLU A 70 -12.71 -20.97 -15.32
N THR A 71 -13.84 -20.90 -14.61
CA THR A 71 -14.10 -19.89 -13.57
C THR A 71 -13.12 -20.04 -12.40
N LEU A 72 -12.93 -21.25 -11.89
CA LEU A 72 -12.00 -21.51 -10.77
C LEU A 72 -10.55 -21.18 -11.16
N ASP A 73 -10.13 -21.56 -12.38
CA ASP A 73 -8.81 -21.23 -12.91
C ASP A 73 -8.63 -19.72 -13.09
N ALA A 74 -9.67 -19.01 -13.53
CA ALA A 74 -9.63 -17.56 -13.65
C ALA A 74 -9.42 -16.87 -12.28
N VAL A 75 -10.05 -17.37 -11.21
CA VAL A 75 -9.85 -16.88 -9.85
C VAL A 75 -8.42 -17.13 -9.37
N ILE A 76 -7.87 -18.33 -9.60
CA ILE A 76 -6.49 -18.65 -9.22
C ILE A 76 -5.49 -17.76 -9.98
N ARG A 77 -5.69 -17.55 -11.29
CA ARG A 77 -4.84 -16.65 -12.08
C ARG A 77 -4.92 -15.21 -11.59
N ALA A 78 -6.12 -14.70 -11.34
CA ALA A 78 -6.31 -13.34 -10.83
C ALA A 78 -5.67 -13.17 -9.45
N ARG A 79 -5.79 -14.17 -8.56
CA ARG A 79 -5.14 -14.19 -7.26
C ARG A 79 -3.61 -14.14 -7.38
N ASN A 80 -3.03 -14.89 -8.31
CA ASN A 80 -1.58 -14.87 -8.52
C ASN A 80 -1.10 -13.52 -9.07
N SER A 81 -1.86 -12.92 -9.99
CA SER A 81 -1.57 -11.57 -10.50
C SER A 81 -1.63 -10.52 -9.39
N ALA A 82 -2.67 -10.55 -8.55
CA ALA A 82 -2.83 -9.64 -7.43
C ALA A 82 -1.70 -9.79 -6.40
N MET A 83 -1.35 -11.03 -6.03
CA MET A 83 -0.24 -11.30 -5.12
C MET A 83 1.11 -10.81 -5.67
N ALA A 84 1.37 -10.99 -6.97
CA ALA A 84 2.60 -10.49 -7.59
C ALA A 84 2.67 -8.96 -7.62
N ALA A 85 1.55 -8.29 -7.90
CA ALA A 85 1.48 -6.83 -7.88
C ALA A 85 1.63 -6.27 -6.45
N ASP A 86 1.02 -6.94 -5.46
CA ASP A 86 1.15 -6.60 -4.04
C ASP A 86 2.61 -6.66 -3.56
N GLN A 87 3.37 -7.69 -3.96
CA GLN A 87 4.81 -7.78 -3.64
C GLN A 87 5.62 -6.58 -4.16
N LYS A 88 5.28 -6.05 -5.34
CA LYS A 88 5.95 -4.86 -5.89
C LYS A 88 5.63 -3.62 -5.05
N VAL A 89 4.38 -3.45 -4.63
CA VAL A 89 3.98 -2.31 -3.78
C VAL A 89 4.55 -2.46 -2.37
N ALA A 90 4.59 -3.67 -1.80
CA ALA A 90 5.21 -3.92 -0.50
C ALA A 90 6.70 -3.53 -0.47
N ALA A 91 7.43 -3.73 -1.57
CA ALA A 91 8.81 -3.29 -1.70
C ALA A 91 8.95 -1.76 -1.74
N ASN A 92 8.04 -1.07 -2.43
CA ASN A 92 8.02 0.40 -2.49
C ASN A 92 6.58 0.96 -2.57
N PRO A 93 5.93 1.22 -1.42
CA PRO A 93 4.55 1.70 -1.40
C PRO A 93 4.39 3.13 -1.95
N SER A 94 5.50 3.85 -2.13
CA SER A 94 5.52 5.19 -2.71
C SER A 94 5.68 5.20 -4.24
N ASP A 95 5.80 4.04 -4.90
CA ASP A 95 5.87 3.95 -6.36
C ASP A 95 4.46 4.05 -6.98
N PRO A 96 4.15 5.13 -7.72
CA PRO A 96 2.84 5.31 -8.33
C PRO A 96 2.54 4.28 -9.44
N ALA A 97 3.55 3.77 -10.14
CA ALA A 97 3.36 2.78 -11.18
C ALA A 97 2.99 1.42 -10.59
N ALA A 98 3.74 0.98 -9.56
CA ALA A 98 3.43 -0.24 -8.82
C ALA A 98 2.02 -0.18 -8.20
N MET A 99 1.65 0.97 -7.61
CA MET A 99 0.32 1.15 -7.01
C MET A 99 -0.82 1.05 -8.04
N ARG A 100 -0.61 1.56 -9.26
CA ARG A 100 -1.61 1.41 -10.35
C ARG A 100 -1.77 -0.05 -10.77
N GLU A 101 -0.66 -0.76 -10.95
CA GLU A 101 -0.67 -2.19 -11.30
C GLU A 101 -1.40 -3.00 -10.22
N PHE A 102 -1.09 -2.74 -8.95
CA PHE A 102 -1.78 -3.35 -7.80
C PHE A 102 -3.28 -3.11 -7.82
N ASN A 103 -3.72 -1.85 -7.95
CA ASN A 103 -5.15 -1.52 -7.98
C ASN A 103 -5.89 -2.20 -9.14
N GLN A 104 -5.25 -2.32 -10.31
CA GLN A 104 -5.81 -3.03 -11.45
C GLN A 104 -5.96 -4.53 -11.17
N ALA A 105 -4.91 -5.16 -10.63
CA ALA A 105 -4.93 -6.58 -10.30
C ALA A 105 -5.95 -6.91 -9.19
N GLU A 106 -6.08 -6.04 -8.19
CA GLU A 106 -7.11 -6.13 -7.15
C GLU A 106 -8.53 -6.02 -7.70
N THR A 107 -8.76 -5.06 -8.61
CA THR A 107 -10.05 -4.89 -9.28
C THR A 107 -10.42 -6.13 -10.09
N GLN A 108 -9.45 -6.69 -10.81
CA GLN A 108 -9.64 -7.93 -11.57
C GLN A 108 -9.97 -9.11 -10.64
N LEU A 109 -9.24 -9.27 -9.54
CA LEU A 109 -9.50 -10.30 -8.55
C LEU A 109 -10.91 -10.16 -7.96
N GLY A 110 -11.29 -8.96 -7.54
CA GLY A 110 -12.63 -8.66 -7.05
C GLY A 110 -13.72 -9.04 -8.06
N GLY A 111 -13.52 -8.74 -9.35
CA GLY A 111 -14.44 -9.14 -10.42
C GLY A 111 -14.51 -10.65 -10.63
N THR A 112 -13.40 -11.37 -10.54
CA THR A 112 -13.41 -12.85 -10.62
C THR A 112 -14.10 -13.50 -9.43
N LEU A 113 -13.86 -13.00 -8.21
CA LEU A 113 -14.53 -13.48 -7.01
C LEU A 113 -16.03 -13.18 -7.05
N GLY A 114 -16.44 -11.99 -7.52
CA GLY A 114 -17.85 -11.65 -7.71
C GLY A 114 -18.56 -12.61 -8.67
N ARG A 115 -17.91 -12.99 -9.77
CA ARG A 115 -18.46 -14.02 -10.68
C ARG A 115 -18.53 -15.40 -10.04
N LEU A 116 -17.53 -15.77 -9.24
CA LEU A 116 -17.55 -17.03 -8.49
C LEU A 116 -18.74 -17.08 -7.52
N PHE A 117 -18.99 -15.99 -6.78
CA PHE A 117 -20.13 -15.89 -5.86
C PHE A 117 -21.47 -16.00 -6.59
N ALA A 118 -21.61 -15.30 -7.73
CA ALA A 118 -22.84 -15.35 -8.53
C ALA A 118 -23.15 -16.73 -9.12
N LEU A 119 -22.15 -17.61 -9.25
CA LEU A 119 -22.33 -19.00 -9.70
C LEU A 119 -22.57 -19.99 -8.54
N SER A 120 -22.31 -19.57 -7.30
CA SER A 120 -22.48 -20.39 -6.10
C SER A 120 -23.86 -20.24 -5.44
N GLU A 121 -24.61 -19.19 -5.81
CA GLU A 121 -26.04 -19.00 -5.48
C GLU A 121 -26.93 -19.78 -6.46
#